data_AF-A0A6J5C760-F1
#
_entry.id   AF-A0A6J5C760-F1
#
_cell.length_a   1.000
_cell.length_b   1.000
_cell.length_c   1.000
_cell.angle_alpha   90.00
_cell.angle_beta   90.00
_cell.angle_gamma   90.00
#
_symmetry.space_group_name_H-M   'P 1'
#
loop_
_entity.id
_entity.type
_entity.pdbx_description
1 polymer ?
#
loop_
_entity_poly.entity_id
_entity_poly.type
_entity_poly.pdbx_seq_one_letter_code
_entity_poly.pdbx_strand_id
1 'polypeptide(L)'
;MSESVGRTPARTVGRTAAGSAGNETGAAHGHAAAAAPGPLAEPLARAHRRVAWLVALLLGLGCACALMSLVMQSRDGASFDVHGWRDGSLGRSLDRAIDVPYARSLHRWQAAARYRLFGDLGHQVREGCPGWLFYADGLRAPVQPGHDPVERADGGDALTDARIASLHRYADALRSAGIQLVVVTVPDKARVESEALCGLRQDARITQRLNVWNRALSASNVAHVELLPALQSARPAFFRTDVHWNARGAQAAAQMVGAAVLPLLGKPGGTTFTHTTAQPAPRIGDLLTLANLNDVPDAWRPAPDVVAAETLQAQRTGGLLDDGPAADVLLAGSSFSRRSAFAERLGEQLGREVWNVSLDDGQFDRAMQAVWRERATWPKSVRVVIWEMSEDALSMPVDVVPPLGAVQRAVKTDNTTVAAATATATATGAATATSTATGADTRPVVAAPSGTALAPVRQD
;
A
#
# COMPACT_ATOMS: atom_id res chain seq x y z
N MET A 1 4.73 -59.53 -32.80
CA MET A 1 3.91 -60.17 -31.75
C MET A 1 2.76 -59.21 -31.47
N SER A 2 1.76 -59.18 -32.36
CA SER A 2 0.44 -59.88 -32.26
C SER A 2 -0.50 -59.16 -31.29
N GLU A 3 -1.42 -58.32 -31.82
CA GLU A 3 -2.89 -58.55 -31.94
C GLU A 3 -3.62 -58.41 -30.58
N SER A 4 -4.77 -57.75 -30.37
CA SER A 4 -6.06 -57.60 -31.08
C SER A 4 -6.86 -56.48 -30.35
N VAL A 5 -7.47 -55.47 -30.98
CA VAL A 5 -8.84 -55.38 -31.59
C VAL A 5 -10.04 -55.64 -30.65
N GLY A 6 -11.00 -54.69 -30.64
CA GLY A 6 -12.46 -54.87 -30.35
C GLY A 6 -13.05 -53.79 -29.41
N ARG A 7 -13.65 -52.68 -29.87
CA ARG A 7 -14.98 -52.42 -30.48
C ARG A 7 -16.20 -52.59 -29.52
N THR A 8 -16.95 -51.49 -29.40
CA THR A 8 -18.20 -51.17 -28.67
C THR A 8 -19.41 -52.07 -29.04
N PRO A 9 -20.52 -52.04 -28.27
CA PRO A 9 -21.64 -51.18 -28.70
C PRO A 9 -22.51 -50.56 -27.57
N ALA A 10 -23.18 -49.45 -27.95
CA ALA A 10 -24.30 -48.84 -27.26
C ALA A 10 -25.57 -49.72 -27.34
N ARG A 11 -26.49 -49.56 -26.38
CA ARG A 11 -27.84 -50.10 -26.46
C ARG A 11 -28.88 -49.10 -25.98
N THR A 12 -29.71 -48.69 -26.93
CA THR A 12 -30.99 -47.96 -26.84
C THR A 12 -32.11 -48.88 -26.33
N VAL A 13 -33.28 -48.26 -26.04
CA VAL A 13 -34.68 -48.79 -25.88
C VAL A 13 -35.21 -48.43 -24.48
N GLY A 14 -36.35 -47.76 -24.29
CA GLY A 14 -37.40 -47.40 -25.24
C GLY A 14 -38.42 -46.45 -24.62
N ARG A 15 -39.13 -45.77 -25.52
CA ARG A 15 -40.23 -44.84 -25.32
C ARG A 15 -41.54 -45.61 -25.44
N THR A 16 -42.50 -45.38 -24.55
CA THR A 16 -43.93 -45.65 -24.82
C THR A 16 -44.76 -44.45 -24.36
N ALA A 17 -45.64 -44.03 -25.27
CA ALA A 17 -46.63 -42.99 -25.11
C ALA A 17 -48.02 -43.62 -25.34
N ALA A 18 -49.01 -43.21 -24.57
CA ALA A 18 -50.46 -43.18 -24.82
C ALA A 18 -51.11 -42.93 -23.44
N GLY A 19 -52.02 -42.00 -23.19
CA GLY A 19 -52.94 -41.25 -24.05
C GLY A 19 -54.31 -41.32 -23.35
N SER A 20 -54.90 -40.18 -22.98
CA SER A 20 -56.35 -39.97 -22.94
C SER A 20 -56.66 -38.55 -22.48
N ALA A 21 -57.31 -37.79 -23.35
CA ALA A 21 -58.03 -36.57 -23.02
C ALA A 21 -59.27 -36.88 -22.16
N GLY A 22 -59.71 -35.90 -21.39
CA GLY A 22 -60.96 -35.92 -20.62
C GLY A 22 -61.22 -34.53 -20.07
N ASN A 23 -62.15 -33.85 -20.71
CA ASN A 23 -62.54 -32.46 -20.55
C ASN A 23 -63.36 -32.21 -19.26
N GLU A 24 -63.41 -30.95 -18.80
CA GLU A 24 -64.55 -30.24 -18.18
C GLU A 24 -64.24 -29.41 -16.92
N THR A 25 -64.21 -28.09 -17.16
CA THR A 25 -64.89 -26.99 -16.44
C THR A 25 -65.02 -27.02 -14.91
N GLY A 26 -64.52 -25.95 -14.26
CA GLY A 26 -64.94 -25.58 -12.91
C GLY A 26 -64.16 -24.40 -12.35
N ALA A 27 -64.63 -23.18 -12.60
CA ALA A 27 -64.16 -21.98 -11.93
C ALA A 27 -64.44 -22.05 -10.42
N ALA A 28 -63.44 -21.73 -9.58
CA ALA A 28 -63.67 -21.30 -8.21
C ALA A 28 -62.51 -20.41 -7.73
N HIS A 29 -62.82 -19.15 -7.45
CA HIS A 29 -61.98 -18.21 -6.74
C HIS A 29 -61.68 -18.75 -5.32
N GLY A 30 -60.42 -19.12 -5.08
CA GLY A 30 -59.89 -19.39 -3.73
C GLY A 30 -59.03 -18.24 -3.26
N HIS A 31 -59.51 -17.51 -2.25
CA HIS A 31 -58.77 -16.45 -1.57
C HIS A 31 -57.39 -16.93 -1.08
N ALA A 32 -56.35 -16.16 -1.39
CA ALA A 32 -55.06 -16.26 -0.73
C ALA A 32 -55.23 -15.89 0.75
N ALA A 33 -55.36 -16.90 1.61
CA ALA A 33 -55.22 -16.71 3.05
C ALA A 33 -53.74 -16.43 3.34
N ALA A 34 -53.44 -15.19 3.71
CA ALA A 34 -52.14 -14.79 4.22
C ALA A 34 -51.78 -15.69 5.43
N ALA A 35 -50.68 -16.43 5.31
CA ALA A 35 -50.15 -17.23 6.40
C ALA A 35 -49.88 -16.34 7.61
N ALA A 36 -50.51 -16.67 8.74
CA ALA A 36 -50.31 -15.95 10.00
C ALA A 36 -48.83 -15.98 10.42
N PRO A 37 -48.25 -14.86 10.87
CA PRO A 37 -46.86 -14.83 11.32
C PRO A 37 -46.67 -15.75 12.53
N GLY A 38 -45.67 -16.63 12.44
CA GLY A 38 -45.39 -17.64 13.48
C GLY A 38 -45.12 -17.03 14.86
N PRO A 39 -45.23 -17.82 15.95
CA PRO A 39 -45.23 -17.36 17.34
C PRO A 39 -43.95 -16.63 17.82
N LEU A 40 -42.90 -16.58 16.99
CA LEU A 40 -41.65 -15.85 17.24
C LEU A 40 -41.57 -14.48 16.53
N ALA A 41 -42.49 -14.17 15.61
CA ALA A 41 -42.46 -12.92 14.83
C ALA A 41 -42.88 -11.68 15.64
N GLU A 42 -43.85 -11.84 16.55
CA GLU A 42 -44.35 -10.75 17.39
C GLU A 42 -43.35 -10.25 18.46
N PRO A 43 -42.63 -11.13 19.19
CA PRO A 43 -41.59 -10.72 20.13
C PRO A 43 -40.41 -10.02 19.44
N LEU A 44 -39.97 -10.50 18.27
CA LEU A 44 -38.92 -9.88 17.47
C LEU A 44 -39.32 -8.49 16.96
N ALA A 45 -40.55 -8.34 16.46
CA ALA A 45 -41.06 -7.05 15.98
C ALA A 45 -41.21 -6.01 17.11
N ARG A 46 -41.48 -6.45 18.34
CA ARG A 46 -41.50 -5.58 19.53
C ARG A 46 -40.09 -5.20 19.99
N ALA A 47 -39.13 -6.13 19.94
CA ALA A 47 -37.73 -5.86 20.23
C ALA A 47 -37.12 -4.87 19.21
N HIS A 48 -37.36 -5.06 17.92
CA HIS A 48 -36.91 -4.14 16.86
C HIS A 48 -37.51 -2.74 17.01
N ARG A 49 -38.78 -2.62 17.41
CA ARG A 49 -39.39 -1.31 17.69
C ARG A 49 -38.74 -0.59 18.86
N ARG A 50 -38.38 -1.30 19.93
CA ARG A 50 -37.68 -0.72 21.10
C ARG A 50 -36.28 -0.24 20.73
N VAL A 51 -35.54 -1.05 19.96
CA VAL A 51 -34.21 -0.67 19.45
C VAL A 51 -34.32 0.54 18.50
N ALA A 52 -35.31 0.56 17.61
CA ALA A 52 -35.54 1.69 16.70
C ALA A 52 -35.85 2.99 17.47
N TRP A 53 -36.67 2.93 18.52
CA TRP A 53 -36.94 4.08 19.38
C TRP A 53 -35.71 4.55 20.16
N LEU A 54 -34.88 3.62 20.66
CA LEU A 54 -33.62 3.97 21.32
C LEU A 54 -32.66 4.67 20.34
N VAL A 55 -32.51 4.14 19.13
CA VAL A 55 -31.67 4.75 18.08
C VAL A 55 -32.23 6.12 17.67
N ALA A 56 -33.54 6.24 17.48
CA ALA A 56 -34.18 7.51 17.17
C ALA A 56 -34.00 8.56 18.28
N LEU A 57 -34.07 8.14 19.54
CA LEU A 57 -33.84 9.02 20.69
C LEU A 57 -32.37 9.47 20.76
N LEU A 58 -31.41 8.56 20.54
CA LEU A 58 -29.98 8.90 20.50
C LEU A 58 -29.66 9.85 19.34
N LEU A 59 -30.21 9.61 18.14
CA LEU A 59 -30.07 10.50 16.99
C LEU A 59 -30.71 11.86 17.23
N GLY A 60 -31.90 11.89 17.83
CA GLY A 60 -32.60 13.11 18.21
C GLY A 60 -31.82 13.95 19.24
N LEU A 61 -31.27 13.29 20.26
CA LEU A 61 -30.41 13.93 21.26
C LEU A 61 -29.13 14.47 20.61
N GLY A 62 -28.50 13.69 19.72
CA GLY A 62 -27.33 14.12 18.96
C GLY A 62 -27.62 15.34 18.07
N CYS A 63 -28.75 15.36 17.36
CA CYS A 63 -29.18 16.51 16.56
C CYS A 63 -29.45 17.74 17.44
N ALA A 64 -30.13 17.57 18.58
CA ALA A 64 -30.40 18.66 19.50
C ALA A 64 -29.10 19.26 20.08
N CYS A 65 -28.13 18.41 20.48
CA CYS A 65 -26.81 18.84 20.93
C CYS A 65 -26.02 19.55 19.82
N ALA A 66 -26.06 19.04 18.58
CA ALA A 66 -25.40 19.66 17.44
C ALA A 66 -26.00 21.03 17.09
N LEU A 67 -27.34 21.15 17.11
CA LEU A 67 -28.04 22.42 16.93
C LEU A 67 -27.73 23.40 18.07
N MET A 68 -27.70 22.92 19.32
CA MET A 68 -27.34 23.74 20.47
C MET A 68 -25.90 24.27 20.34
N SER A 69 -24.96 23.40 19.97
CA SER A 69 -23.55 23.76 19.72
C SER A 69 -23.43 24.79 18.60
N LEU A 70 -24.14 24.60 17.48
CA LEU A 70 -24.16 25.53 16.36
C LEU A 70 -24.74 26.90 16.75
N VAL A 71 -25.83 26.91 17.55
CA VAL A 71 -26.43 28.14 18.07
C VAL A 71 -25.49 28.85 19.04
N MET A 72 -24.83 28.11 19.94
CA MET A 72 -23.83 28.68 20.85
C MET A 72 -22.65 29.28 20.06
N GLN A 73 -22.12 28.56 19.07
CA GLN A 73 -21.04 29.04 18.19
C GLN A 73 -21.45 30.28 17.36
N SER A 74 -22.71 30.33 16.89
CA SER A 74 -23.22 31.47 16.13
C SER A 74 -23.35 32.75 16.97
N ARG A 75 -23.48 32.60 18.30
CA ARG A 75 -23.53 33.72 19.25
C ARG A 75 -22.14 34.30 19.54
N ASP A 76 -21.07 33.56 19.26
CA ASP A 76 -19.68 33.98 19.47
C ASP A 76 -19.12 34.82 18.30
N GLY A 77 -19.94 35.16 17.30
CA GLY A 77 -19.57 36.09 16.23
C GLY A 77 -18.57 35.56 15.20
N ALA A 78 -18.30 34.26 15.18
CA ALA A 78 -17.43 33.64 14.18
C ALA A 78 -18.10 33.63 12.80
N SER A 79 -17.50 34.31 11.81
CA SER A 79 -17.94 34.28 10.41
C SER A 79 -17.68 32.89 9.79
N PHE A 80 -18.63 32.38 9.02
CA PHE A 80 -18.48 31.12 8.29
C PHE A 80 -17.34 31.22 7.25
N ASP A 81 -16.32 30.37 7.38
CA ASP A 81 -15.17 30.36 6.47
C ASP A 81 -15.49 29.59 5.17
N VAL A 82 -15.99 30.33 4.17
CA VAL A 82 -16.32 29.81 2.84
C VAL A 82 -15.06 29.27 2.12
N HIS A 83 -13.90 29.89 2.33
CA HIS A 83 -12.65 29.45 1.71
C HIS A 83 -12.20 28.12 2.32
N GLY A 84 -12.22 28.04 3.66
CA GLY A 84 -11.90 26.82 4.39
C GLY A 84 -12.88 25.67 4.14
N TRP A 85 -14.14 25.96 3.82
CA TRP A 85 -15.09 24.94 3.35
C TRP A 85 -14.71 24.39 1.97
N ARG A 86 -14.27 25.26 1.04
CA ARG A 86 -13.93 24.86 -0.33
C ARG A 86 -12.59 24.10 -0.45
N ASP A 87 -11.62 24.42 0.40
CA ASP A 87 -10.31 23.72 0.46
C ASP A 87 -10.24 22.58 1.49
N GLY A 88 -11.36 22.36 2.20
CA GLY A 88 -11.55 21.31 3.20
C GLY A 88 -10.86 21.55 4.55
N SER A 89 -10.21 22.70 4.77
CA SER A 89 -9.57 23.03 6.05
C SER A 89 -10.57 23.24 7.19
N LEU A 90 -11.75 23.82 6.92
CA LEU A 90 -12.85 23.96 7.87
C LEU A 90 -13.39 22.58 8.29
N GLY A 91 -13.52 21.66 7.32
CA GLY A 91 -13.88 20.26 7.59
C GLY A 91 -12.85 19.58 8.49
N ARG A 92 -11.55 19.71 8.18
CA ARG A 92 -10.46 19.18 9.02
C ARG A 92 -10.38 19.81 10.41
N SER A 93 -10.80 21.07 10.58
CA SER A 93 -10.85 21.70 11.91
C SER A 93 -12.07 21.22 12.71
N LEU A 94 -13.21 21.01 12.04
CA LEU A 94 -14.41 20.45 12.68
C LEU A 94 -14.19 18.99 13.07
N ASP A 95 -13.60 18.17 12.20
CA ASP A 95 -13.24 16.78 12.52
C ASP A 95 -12.30 16.71 13.72
N ARG A 96 -11.31 17.61 13.81
CA ARG A 96 -10.43 17.72 14.99
C ARG A 96 -11.17 18.20 16.24
N ALA A 97 -12.16 19.07 16.11
CA ALA A 97 -12.96 19.54 17.24
C ALA A 97 -14.00 18.49 17.72
N ILE A 98 -14.40 17.58 16.84
CA ILE A 98 -15.32 16.47 17.12
C ILE A 98 -14.56 15.21 17.58
N ASP A 99 -13.22 15.22 17.52
CA ASP A 99 -12.39 14.11 17.99
C ASP A 99 -12.51 13.97 19.52
N VAL A 100 -13.49 13.18 19.95
CA VAL A 100 -13.75 12.91 21.36
C VAL A 100 -12.62 12.02 21.92
N PRO A 101 -12.15 12.24 23.17
CA PRO A 101 -11.03 11.48 23.74
C PRO A 101 -11.22 9.95 23.74
N TYR A 102 -12.47 9.49 23.63
CA TYR A 102 -12.83 8.07 23.58
C TYR A 102 -13.08 7.51 22.17
N ALA A 103 -12.97 8.31 21.10
CA ALA A 103 -13.22 7.89 19.71
C ALA A 103 -12.34 6.70 19.33
N ARG A 104 -11.05 6.74 19.70
CA ARG A 104 -10.10 5.64 19.47
C ARG A 104 -10.56 4.35 20.14
N SER A 105 -10.99 4.42 21.39
CA SER A 105 -11.51 3.27 22.14
C SER A 105 -12.80 2.73 21.52
N LEU A 106 -13.68 3.62 21.08
CA LEU A 106 -14.93 3.25 20.40
C LEU A 106 -14.65 2.54 19.08
N HIS A 107 -13.82 3.12 18.21
CA HIS A 107 -13.45 2.52 16.93
C HIS A 107 -12.76 1.15 17.10
N ARG A 108 -11.89 1.02 18.10
CA ARG A 108 -11.23 -0.25 18.46
C ARG A 108 -12.26 -1.32 18.81
N TRP A 109 -13.17 -1.03 19.76
CA TRP A 109 -14.16 -2.00 20.19
C TRP A 109 -15.22 -2.27 19.13
N GLN A 110 -15.55 -1.28 18.30
CA GLN A 110 -16.39 -1.47 17.12
C GLN A 110 -15.74 -2.43 16.12
N ALA A 111 -14.44 -2.25 15.81
CA ALA A 111 -13.70 -3.16 14.93
C ALA A 111 -13.62 -4.57 15.52
N ALA A 112 -13.32 -4.69 16.82
CA ALA A 112 -13.28 -5.96 17.53
C ALA A 112 -14.63 -6.70 17.50
N ALA A 113 -15.72 -6.00 17.80
CA ALA A 113 -17.07 -6.57 17.76
C ALA A 113 -17.46 -6.97 16.34
N ARG A 114 -17.16 -6.13 15.34
CA ARG A 114 -17.43 -6.40 13.93
C ARG A 114 -16.71 -7.65 13.44
N TYR A 115 -15.43 -7.80 13.79
CA TYR A 115 -14.67 -9.01 13.49
C TYR A 115 -15.25 -10.23 14.24
N ARG A 116 -15.47 -10.14 15.55
CA ARG A 116 -15.89 -11.31 16.35
C ARG A 116 -17.31 -11.79 16.07
N LEU A 117 -18.22 -10.88 15.71
CA LEU A 117 -19.62 -11.21 15.45
C LEU A 117 -19.87 -11.54 13.98
N PHE A 118 -19.13 -10.93 13.04
CA PHE A 118 -19.42 -11.03 11.60
C PHE A 118 -18.24 -11.50 10.75
N GLY A 119 -17.05 -11.69 11.33
CA GLY A 119 -15.83 -11.99 10.57
C GLY A 119 -15.35 -10.82 9.69
N ASP A 120 -15.86 -9.61 9.92
CA ASP A 120 -15.59 -8.45 9.06
C ASP A 120 -14.38 -7.65 9.58
N LEU A 121 -13.32 -7.63 8.78
CA LEU A 121 -12.06 -6.95 9.04
C LEU A 121 -11.93 -5.58 8.36
N GLY A 122 -12.93 -5.14 7.59
CA GLY A 122 -12.90 -3.84 6.91
C GLY A 122 -12.71 -3.98 5.41
N HIS A 123 -12.60 -2.83 4.75
CA HIS A 123 -12.48 -2.81 3.31
C HIS A 123 -11.10 -3.29 2.83
N GLN A 124 -10.04 -3.05 3.60
CA GLN A 124 -8.64 -3.32 3.22
C GLN A 124 -8.14 -4.73 3.55
N VAL A 125 -8.84 -5.49 4.40
CA VAL A 125 -8.35 -6.78 4.90
C VAL A 125 -9.40 -7.86 4.69
N ARG A 126 -8.96 -9.05 4.29
CA ARG A 126 -9.78 -10.26 4.22
C ARG A 126 -9.11 -11.35 5.02
N GLU A 127 -9.90 -12.21 5.64
CA GLU A 127 -9.41 -13.43 6.28
C GLU A 127 -9.60 -14.60 5.33
N GLY A 128 -8.54 -15.38 5.14
CA GLY A 128 -8.60 -16.68 4.48
C GLY A 128 -8.85 -17.77 5.52
N CYS A 129 -7.89 -18.68 5.67
CA CYS A 129 -7.95 -19.68 6.74
C CYS A 129 -7.83 -19.00 8.11
N PRO A 130 -8.30 -19.62 9.20
CA PRO A 130 -8.30 -18.99 10.53
C PRO A 130 -6.97 -18.32 10.92
N GLY A 131 -7.04 -17.00 11.11
CA GLY A 131 -5.96 -16.07 11.41
C GLY A 131 -4.90 -15.86 10.33
N TRP A 132 -5.16 -16.27 9.08
CA TRP A 132 -4.43 -15.82 7.90
C TRP A 132 -5.14 -14.64 7.28
N LEU A 133 -4.50 -13.48 7.33
CA LEU A 133 -5.05 -12.24 6.79
C LEU A 133 -4.41 -11.93 5.43
N PHE A 134 -5.17 -11.31 4.54
CA PHE A 134 -4.73 -10.91 3.21
C PHE A 134 -5.12 -9.45 2.94
N TYR A 135 -4.27 -8.74 2.22
CA TYR A 135 -4.57 -7.40 1.74
C TYR A 135 -5.63 -7.46 0.64
N ALA A 136 -6.67 -6.65 0.74
CA ALA A 136 -7.81 -6.71 -0.17
C ALA A 136 -7.40 -6.36 -1.62
N ASP A 137 -6.48 -5.42 -1.80
CA ASP A 137 -6.02 -5.01 -3.14
C ASP A 137 -5.08 -6.06 -3.76
N GLY A 138 -4.41 -6.89 -2.95
CA GLY A 138 -3.67 -8.06 -3.41
C GLY A 138 -4.57 -9.21 -3.91
N LEU A 139 -5.85 -9.19 -3.50
CA LEU A 139 -6.87 -10.13 -3.96
C LEU A 139 -7.70 -9.56 -5.12
N ARG A 140 -7.89 -8.24 -5.21
CA ARG A 140 -8.74 -7.61 -6.20
C ARG A 140 -8.09 -6.34 -6.71
N ALA A 141 -7.93 -6.24 -8.04
CA ALA A 141 -7.44 -5.02 -8.65
C ALA A 141 -8.40 -3.85 -8.30
N PRO A 142 -7.88 -2.74 -7.74
CA PRO A 142 -8.71 -1.56 -7.46
C PRO A 142 -9.46 -1.11 -8.73
N VAL A 143 -10.78 -0.94 -8.60
CA VAL A 143 -11.67 -0.42 -9.64
C VAL A 143 -11.56 1.10 -9.62
N GLN A 144 -11.32 1.72 -10.77
CA GLN A 144 -11.08 3.16 -10.84
C GLN A 144 -12.19 3.88 -11.60
N PRO A 145 -12.77 4.96 -11.03
CA PRO A 145 -13.66 5.85 -11.76
C PRO A 145 -12.94 6.44 -12.99
N GLY A 146 -13.41 6.09 -14.19
CA GLY A 146 -12.84 6.56 -15.47
C GLY A 146 -11.58 5.83 -15.95
N HIS A 147 -11.09 4.83 -15.20
CA HIS A 147 -9.92 4.02 -15.57
C HIS A 147 -10.19 2.52 -15.43
N ASP A 148 -11.46 2.10 -15.33
CA ASP A 148 -11.82 0.71 -15.50
C ASP A 148 -11.40 0.29 -16.91
N PRO A 149 -10.32 -0.50 -17.04
CA PRO A 149 -9.79 -0.73 -18.34
C PRO A 149 -10.68 -1.73 -19.06
N VAL A 150 -11.00 -1.42 -20.31
CA VAL A 150 -11.38 -2.46 -21.26
C VAL A 150 -10.13 -3.32 -21.44
N GLU A 151 -10.14 -4.49 -20.82
CA GLU A 151 -9.09 -5.49 -20.98
C GLU A 151 -8.87 -5.75 -22.48
N ARG A 152 -7.63 -5.58 -22.94
CA ARG A 152 -7.25 -5.88 -24.31
C ARG A 152 -7.03 -7.39 -24.47
N ALA A 153 -7.05 -7.89 -25.71
CA ALA A 153 -6.88 -9.33 -25.99
C ALA A 153 -5.52 -9.91 -25.52
N ASP A 154 -4.50 -9.06 -25.40
CA ASP A 154 -3.19 -9.42 -24.83
C ASP A 154 -3.15 -9.33 -23.29
N GLY A 155 -4.24 -8.86 -22.68
CA GLY A 155 -4.41 -8.68 -21.25
C GLY A 155 -3.83 -7.42 -20.65
N GLY A 156 -3.36 -6.49 -21.49
CA GLY A 156 -2.88 -5.19 -21.05
C GLY A 156 -3.99 -4.15 -20.94
N ASP A 157 -3.63 -3.01 -20.36
CA ASP A 157 -4.44 -1.82 -20.26
C ASP A 157 -3.57 -0.55 -20.21
N ALA A 158 -4.21 0.63 -20.19
CA ALA A 158 -3.50 1.92 -20.16
C ALA A 158 -2.58 2.07 -18.92
N LEU A 159 -2.97 1.48 -17.78
CA LEU A 159 -2.14 1.47 -16.57
C LEU A 159 -0.85 0.68 -16.83
N THR A 160 -0.99 -0.53 -17.37
CA THR A 160 0.14 -1.41 -17.70
C THR A 160 1.03 -0.77 -18.77
N ASP A 161 0.45 -0.09 -19.76
CA ASP A 161 1.21 0.65 -20.77
C ASP A 161 2.05 1.77 -20.13
N ALA A 162 1.48 2.51 -19.17
CA ALA A 162 2.22 3.52 -18.42
C ALA A 162 3.37 2.92 -17.59
N ARG A 163 3.15 1.76 -16.97
CA ARG A 163 4.18 1.01 -16.23
C ARG A 163 5.31 0.53 -17.15
N ILE A 164 4.98 -0.01 -18.32
CA ILE A 164 5.96 -0.43 -19.35
C ILE A 164 6.73 0.78 -19.89
N ALA A 165 6.07 1.92 -20.07
CA ALA A 165 6.77 3.15 -20.45
C ALA A 165 7.78 3.60 -19.38
N SER A 166 7.46 3.48 -18.08
CA SER A 166 8.45 3.70 -17.00
C SER A 166 9.62 2.72 -17.07
N LEU A 167 9.34 1.42 -17.31
CA LEU A 167 10.38 0.41 -17.51
C LEU A 167 11.36 0.81 -18.61
N HIS A 168 10.86 1.16 -19.80
CA HIS A 168 11.72 1.55 -20.92
C HIS A 168 12.59 2.77 -20.57
N ARG A 169 12.02 3.80 -19.93
CA ARG A 169 12.78 5.00 -19.51
C ARG A 169 13.95 4.64 -18.59
N TYR A 170 13.72 3.80 -17.57
CA TYR A 170 14.79 3.40 -16.67
C TYR A 170 15.80 2.47 -17.34
N ALA A 171 15.34 1.48 -18.10
CA ALA A 171 16.19 0.52 -18.78
C ALA A 171 17.13 1.19 -19.78
N ASP A 172 16.61 2.08 -20.63
CA ASP A 172 17.40 2.77 -21.65
C ASP A 172 18.43 3.71 -21.03
N ALA A 173 18.01 4.49 -20.01
CA ALA A 173 18.91 5.41 -19.34
C ALA A 173 20.04 4.68 -18.58
N LEU A 174 19.72 3.60 -17.85
CA LEU A 174 20.74 2.81 -17.15
C LEU A 174 21.68 2.10 -18.11
N ARG A 175 21.15 1.51 -19.19
CA ARG A 175 21.95 0.85 -20.23
C ARG A 175 22.90 1.83 -20.90
N SER A 176 22.45 3.05 -21.20
CA SER A 176 23.31 4.10 -21.78
C SER A 176 24.46 4.51 -20.86
N ALA A 177 24.29 4.34 -19.55
CA ALA A 177 25.30 4.59 -18.53
C ALA A 177 26.16 3.36 -18.19
N GLY A 178 25.97 2.24 -18.88
CA GLY A 178 26.66 0.97 -18.61
C GLY A 178 26.25 0.30 -17.29
N ILE A 179 25.09 0.66 -16.75
CA ILE A 179 24.53 0.10 -15.51
C ILE A 179 23.47 -0.94 -15.88
N GLN A 180 23.55 -2.12 -15.28
CA GLN A 180 22.58 -3.19 -15.48
C GLN A 180 21.35 -2.94 -14.60
N LEU A 181 20.16 -3.10 -15.18
CA LEU A 181 18.89 -3.08 -14.45
C LEU A 181 18.42 -4.52 -14.22
N VAL A 182 18.14 -4.84 -12.95
CA VAL A 182 17.47 -6.08 -12.54
C VAL A 182 16.15 -5.73 -11.89
N VAL A 183 15.05 -6.26 -12.42
CA VAL A 183 13.71 -6.04 -11.86
C VAL A 183 13.29 -7.24 -11.01
N VAL A 184 12.82 -6.96 -9.81
CA VAL A 184 12.34 -7.95 -8.84
C VAL A 184 10.89 -7.65 -8.52
N THR A 185 9.97 -8.40 -9.13
CA THR A 185 8.54 -8.30 -8.84
C THR A 185 8.19 -9.33 -7.78
N VAL A 186 7.93 -8.89 -6.56
CA VAL A 186 7.58 -9.75 -5.42
C VAL A 186 6.15 -10.27 -5.62
N PRO A 187 5.95 -11.60 -5.78
CA PRO A 187 4.63 -12.17 -5.93
C PRO A 187 3.74 -11.86 -4.72
N ASP A 188 2.45 -11.63 -4.97
CA ASP A 188 1.52 -11.31 -3.88
C ASP A 188 1.40 -12.46 -2.87
N LYS A 189 1.18 -12.12 -1.60
CA LYS A 189 0.95 -13.11 -0.53
C LYS A 189 -0.14 -14.12 -0.87
N ALA A 190 -1.23 -13.68 -1.51
CA ALA A 190 -2.33 -14.55 -1.94
C ALA A 190 -1.89 -15.59 -2.99
N ARG A 191 -0.90 -15.26 -3.83
CA ARG A 191 -0.33 -16.16 -4.82
C ARG A 191 0.62 -17.17 -4.18
N VAL A 192 1.47 -16.70 -3.27
CA VAL A 192 2.45 -17.55 -2.57
C VAL A 192 1.72 -18.48 -1.60
N GLU A 193 0.97 -17.93 -0.65
CA GLU A 193 0.26 -18.64 0.42
C GLU A 193 -1.14 -19.10 -0.03
N SER A 194 -1.24 -19.60 -1.26
CA SER A 194 -2.52 -19.98 -1.90
C SER A 194 -3.34 -21.01 -1.11
N GLU A 195 -2.69 -21.92 -0.38
CA GLU A 195 -3.33 -22.89 0.51
C GLU A 195 -4.00 -22.24 1.72
N ALA A 196 -3.59 -21.04 2.09
CA ALA A 196 -4.15 -20.27 3.21
C ALA A 196 -5.35 -19.39 2.81
N LEU A 197 -5.80 -19.42 1.55
CA LEU A 197 -6.90 -18.58 1.07
C LEU A 197 -8.28 -19.01 1.57
N CYS A 198 -8.50 -20.30 1.88
CA CYS A 198 -9.78 -20.86 2.38
C CYS A 198 -11.05 -20.23 1.77
N GLY A 199 -11.15 -20.17 0.44
CA GLY A 199 -12.32 -19.65 -0.28
C GLY A 199 -12.15 -18.24 -0.83
N LEU A 200 -11.11 -17.51 -0.41
CA LEU A 200 -10.67 -16.31 -1.12
C LEU A 200 -10.10 -16.67 -2.50
N ARG A 201 -10.24 -15.76 -3.45
CA ARG A 201 -9.71 -15.90 -4.80
C ARG A 201 -9.07 -14.58 -5.22
N GLN A 202 -7.88 -14.68 -5.83
CA GLN A 202 -7.26 -13.56 -6.49
C GLN A 202 -7.95 -13.29 -7.83
N ASP A 203 -8.17 -12.02 -8.14
CA ASP A 203 -8.72 -11.55 -9.40
C ASP A 203 -7.79 -11.93 -10.57
N ALA A 204 -8.37 -12.46 -11.64
CA ALA A 204 -7.65 -12.85 -12.84
C ALA A 204 -6.89 -11.66 -13.47
N ARG A 205 -7.41 -10.44 -13.35
CA ARG A 205 -6.78 -9.21 -13.88
C ARG A 205 -5.40 -8.95 -13.27
N ILE A 206 -5.21 -9.28 -11.99
CA ILE A 206 -3.89 -9.13 -11.32
C ILE A 206 -2.87 -10.07 -11.97
N THR A 207 -3.25 -11.34 -12.15
CA THR A 207 -2.40 -12.35 -12.80
C THR A 207 -2.07 -11.95 -14.25
N GLN A 208 -3.06 -11.40 -14.96
CA GLN A 208 -2.88 -10.99 -16.35
C GLN A 208 -1.93 -9.80 -16.49
N ARG A 209 -2.05 -8.79 -15.63
CA ARG A 209 -1.12 -7.64 -15.58
C ARG A 209 0.30 -8.10 -15.27
N LEU A 210 0.49 -9.02 -14.32
CA LEU A 210 1.80 -9.62 -14.05
C LEU A 210 2.36 -10.33 -15.29
N ASN A 211 1.54 -11.10 -16.00
CA ASN A 211 1.97 -11.78 -17.22
C ASN A 211 2.38 -10.81 -18.33
N VAL A 212 1.64 -9.71 -18.52
CA VAL A 212 1.99 -8.65 -19.48
C VAL A 212 3.31 -7.99 -19.09
N TRP A 213 3.48 -7.66 -17.80
CA TRP A 213 4.70 -7.07 -17.26
C TRP A 213 5.92 -7.97 -17.48
N ASN A 214 5.82 -9.27 -17.17
CA ASN A 214 6.91 -10.24 -17.37
C ASN A 214 7.28 -10.41 -18.85
N ARG A 215 6.30 -10.37 -19.74
CA ARG A 215 6.56 -10.36 -21.20
C ARG A 215 7.28 -9.09 -21.64
N ALA A 216 6.89 -7.92 -21.10
CA ALA A 216 7.55 -6.65 -21.43
C ALA A 216 9.00 -6.61 -20.93
N LEU A 217 9.29 -7.14 -19.75
CA LEU A 217 10.65 -7.30 -19.23
C LEU A 217 11.51 -8.18 -20.16
N SER A 218 10.98 -9.34 -20.53
CA SER A 218 11.63 -10.26 -21.48
C SER A 218 11.88 -9.60 -22.84
N ALA A 219 10.86 -8.96 -23.42
CA ALA A 219 10.96 -8.30 -24.73
C ALA A 219 11.96 -7.12 -24.73
N SER A 220 12.14 -6.47 -23.58
CA SER A 220 13.09 -5.37 -23.38
C SER A 220 14.52 -5.83 -23.07
N ASN A 221 14.76 -7.15 -23.01
CA ASN A 221 16.01 -7.75 -22.52
C ASN A 221 16.44 -7.19 -21.16
N VAL A 222 15.48 -6.96 -20.27
CA VAL A 222 15.75 -6.54 -18.88
C VAL A 222 15.78 -7.80 -18.01
N ALA A 223 16.88 -7.96 -17.26
CA ALA A 223 17.01 -9.06 -16.32
C ALA A 223 15.90 -8.97 -15.27
N HIS A 224 15.20 -10.07 -15.05
CA HIS A 224 14.17 -10.18 -14.03
C HIS A 224 14.26 -11.52 -13.32
N VAL A 225 13.89 -11.53 -12.04
CA VAL A 225 14.02 -12.72 -11.18
C VAL A 225 12.64 -13.27 -10.88
N GLU A 226 12.40 -14.54 -11.21
CA GLU A 226 11.18 -15.21 -10.79
C GLU A 226 11.33 -15.77 -9.37
N LEU A 227 10.48 -15.29 -8.46
CA LEU A 227 10.53 -15.59 -7.03
C LEU A 227 9.48 -16.61 -6.60
N LEU A 228 8.40 -16.80 -7.37
CA LEU A 228 7.26 -17.61 -6.91
C LEU A 228 7.66 -19.04 -6.50
N PRO A 229 8.45 -19.81 -7.27
CA PRO A 229 8.83 -21.16 -6.87
C PRO A 229 9.64 -21.18 -5.57
N ALA A 230 10.60 -20.26 -5.43
CA ALA A 230 11.45 -20.19 -4.23
C ALA A 230 10.64 -19.82 -2.97
N LEU A 231 9.71 -18.86 -3.11
CA LEU A 231 8.82 -18.48 -2.02
C LEU A 231 7.83 -19.60 -1.67
N GLN A 232 7.31 -20.33 -2.66
CA GLN A 232 6.43 -21.48 -2.43
C GLN A 232 7.15 -22.63 -1.71
N SER A 233 8.42 -22.87 -2.01
CA SER A 233 9.26 -23.85 -1.30
C SER A 233 9.62 -23.41 0.12
N ALA A 234 9.67 -22.10 0.38
CA ALA A 234 9.98 -21.53 1.70
C ALA A 234 8.75 -21.35 2.61
N ARG A 235 7.57 -21.88 2.22
CA ARG A 235 6.31 -21.63 2.92
C ARG A 235 6.30 -22.07 4.40
N PRO A 236 5.67 -21.30 5.31
CA PRO A 236 5.14 -19.97 5.04
C PRO A 236 6.29 -18.98 4.87
N ALA A 237 6.26 -18.26 3.75
CA ALA A 237 7.21 -17.24 3.34
C ALA A 237 6.73 -15.84 3.73
N PHE A 238 5.45 -15.70 4.08
CA PHE A 238 4.84 -14.48 4.60
C PHE A 238 4.42 -14.63 6.06
N PHE A 239 4.29 -13.50 6.76
CA PHE A 239 3.62 -13.49 8.07
C PHE A 239 2.13 -13.76 7.91
N ARG A 240 1.47 -14.28 8.94
CA ARG A 240 0.02 -14.54 8.90
C ARG A 240 -0.79 -13.26 8.91
N THR A 241 -0.39 -12.27 9.71
CA THR A 241 -1.14 -11.05 9.98
C THR A 241 -0.48 -9.78 9.41
N ASP A 242 0.49 -9.95 8.52
CA ASP A 242 1.20 -8.86 7.84
C ASP A 242 1.18 -9.07 6.31
N VAL A 243 1.40 -7.99 5.55
CA VAL A 243 1.55 -8.04 4.09
C VAL A 243 2.94 -8.50 3.66
N HIS A 244 3.94 -8.33 4.52
CA HIS A 244 5.34 -8.58 4.18
C HIS A 244 5.72 -10.06 4.26
N TRP A 245 6.74 -10.43 3.49
CA TRP A 245 7.44 -11.70 3.70
C TRP A 245 8.04 -11.77 5.11
N ASN A 246 8.21 -12.97 5.63
CA ASN A 246 8.96 -13.20 6.86
C ASN A 246 10.46 -13.43 6.55
N ALA A 247 11.27 -13.70 7.57
CA ALA A 247 12.71 -13.93 7.41
C ALA A 247 13.05 -15.04 6.39
N ARG A 248 12.25 -16.13 6.35
CA ARG A 248 12.45 -17.23 5.39
C ARG A 248 12.15 -16.80 3.96
N GLY A 249 11.04 -16.08 3.75
CA GLY A 249 10.68 -15.55 2.44
C GLY A 249 11.70 -14.54 1.92
N ALA A 250 12.14 -13.62 2.77
CA ALA A 250 13.19 -12.66 2.44
C ALA A 250 14.53 -13.35 2.11
N GLN A 251 14.90 -14.40 2.85
CA GLN A 251 16.11 -15.18 2.57
C GLN A 251 16.01 -15.92 1.23
N ALA A 252 14.89 -16.59 0.96
CA ALA A 252 14.65 -17.28 -0.31
C ALA A 252 14.71 -16.31 -1.50
N ALA A 253 14.10 -15.13 -1.36
CA ALA A 253 14.19 -14.08 -2.37
C ALA A 253 15.63 -13.58 -2.56
N ALA A 254 16.37 -13.35 -1.47
CA ALA A 254 17.75 -12.87 -1.52
C ALA A 254 18.68 -13.88 -2.20
N GLN A 255 18.49 -15.18 -1.99
CA GLN A 255 19.23 -16.23 -2.69
C GLN A 255 18.99 -16.19 -4.19
N MET A 256 17.72 -16.10 -4.63
CA MET A 256 17.38 -16.03 -6.05
C MET A 256 17.90 -14.76 -6.72
N VAL A 257 17.74 -13.61 -6.08
CA VAL A 257 18.24 -12.32 -6.60
C VAL A 257 19.76 -12.29 -6.59
N GLY A 258 20.40 -12.80 -5.52
CA GLY A 258 21.84 -12.93 -5.43
C GLY A 258 22.42 -13.78 -6.56
N ALA A 259 21.82 -14.93 -6.84
CA ALA A 259 22.23 -15.81 -7.94
C ALA A 259 22.10 -15.14 -9.33
N ALA A 260 21.09 -14.29 -9.53
CA ALA A 260 20.90 -13.55 -10.77
C ALA A 260 21.85 -12.34 -10.91
N VAL A 261 22.15 -11.66 -9.80
CA VAL A 261 22.96 -10.43 -9.78
C VAL A 261 24.47 -10.73 -9.76
N LEU A 262 24.90 -11.80 -9.09
CA LEU A 262 26.31 -12.12 -8.91
C LEU A 262 27.09 -12.24 -10.24
N PRO A 263 26.57 -12.89 -11.31
CA PRO A 263 27.25 -12.92 -12.60
C PRO A 263 27.46 -11.54 -13.23
N LEU A 264 26.56 -10.57 -12.96
CA LEU A 264 26.68 -9.19 -13.45
C LEU A 264 27.81 -8.42 -12.74
N LEU A 265 28.22 -8.89 -11.56
CA LEU A 265 29.31 -8.34 -10.75
C LEU A 265 30.63 -9.12 -10.92
N GLY A 266 30.59 -10.27 -11.61
CA GLY A 266 31.73 -11.14 -11.84
C GLY A 266 32.00 -12.12 -10.69
N LYS A 267 32.44 -11.64 -9.53
CA LYS A 267 32.77 -12.48 -8.37
C LYS A 267 32.19 -11.95 -7.05
N PRO A 268 31.97 -12.81 -6.04
CA PRO A 268 31.61 -12.37 -4.70
C PRO A 268 32.64 -11.37 -4.16
N GLY A 269 32.17 -10.41 -3.37
CA GLY A 269 33.05 -9.56 -2.59
C GLY A 269 33.61 -10.30 -1.36
N GLY A 270 34.35 -9.58 -0.52
CA GLY A 270 34.96 -10.12 0.71
C GLY A 270 34.23 -9.76 2.00
N THR A 271 33.11 -9.05 1.94
CA THR A 271 32.33 -8.65 3.12
C THR A 271 31.61 -9.85 3.69
N THR A 272 31.86 -10.13 4.97
CA THR A 272 31.14 -11.13 5.77
C THR A 272 30.03 -10.46 6.57
N PHE A 273 29.01 -11.23 6.96
CA PHE A 273 27.86 -10.73 7.71
C PHE A 273 27.72 -11.51 9.02
N THR A 274 27.39 -10.81 10.11
CA THR A 274 27.04 -11.43 11.39
C THR A 274 25.53 -11.43 11.58
N HIS A 275 25.03 -12.52 12.15
CA HIS A 275 23.62 -12.72 12.42
C HIS A 275 23.38 -12.68 13.91
N THR A 276 22.33 -11.97 14.31
CA THR A 276 21.80 -12.00 15.66
C THR A 276 20.31 -12.29 15.60
N THR A 277 19.84 -13.13 16.51
CA THR A 277 18.44 -13.53 16.60
C THR A 277 17.93 -13.20 18.00
N ALA A 278 16.91 -12.36 18.06
CA ALA A 278 16.24 -12.01 19.30
C ALA A 278 15.38 -13.16 19.82
N GLN A 279 14.98 -13.09 21.09
CA GLN A 279 13.98 -14.01 21.64
C GLN A 279 12.64 -13.85 20.90
N PRO A 280 11.90 -14.94 20.64
CA PRO A 280 10.59 -14.85 20.02
C PRO A 280 9.64 -13.96 20.82
N ALA A 281 9.00 -13.00 20.15
CA ALA A 281 8.03 -12.10 20.76
C ALA A 281 6.82 -11.88 19.84
N PRO A 282 5.63 -11.57 20.40
CA PRO A 282 4.48 -11.15 19.60
C PRO A 282 4.80 -9.92 18.76
N ARG A 283 4.40 -9.97 17.48
CA ARG A 283 4.53 -8.90 16.51
C ARG A 283 3.16 -8.54 15.96
N ILE A 284 2.74 -7.29 16.13
CA ILE A 284 1.53 -6.77 15.48
C ILE A 284 1.85 -6.53 14.00
N GLY A 285 1.23 -7.32 13.12
CA GLY A 285 1.37 -7.17 11.68
C GLY A 285 0.50 -6.05 11.11
N ASP A 286 0.89 -5.56 9.94
CA ASP A 286 0.24 -4.43 9.28
C ASP A 286 -1.26 -4.68 9.00
N LEU A 287 -1.68 -5.92 8.73
CA LEU A 287 -3.09 -6.23 8.46
C LEU A 287 -3.95 -6.15 9.72
N LEU A 288 -3.39 -6.35 10.93
CA LEU A 288 -4.12 -6.07 12.16
C LEU A 288 -4.31 -4.57 12.36
N THR A 289 -3.31 -3.76 12.01
CA THR A 289 -3.40 -2.30 12.07
C THR A 289 -4.42 -1.77 11.06
N LEU A 290 -4.40 -2.26 9.82
CA LEU A 290 -5.37 -1.89 8.78
C LEU A 290 -6.82 -2.32 9.13
N ALA A 291 -6.98 -3.40 9.89
CA ALA A 291 -8.27 -3.82 10.42
C ALA A 291 -8.70 -3.05 11.70
N ASN A 292 -7.88 -2.12 12.19
CA ASN A 292 -8.05 -1.41 13.47
C ASN A 292 -8.12 -2.36 14.69
N LEU A 293 -7.33 -3.44 14.65
CA LEU A 293 -7.23 -4.50 15.66
C LEU A 293 -5.85 -4.55 16.34
N ASN A 294 -4.95 -3.60 16.08
CA ASN A 294 -3.59 -3.58 16.63
C ASN A 294 -3.55 -3.55 18.16
N ASP A 295 -4.47 -2.83 18.79
CA ASP A 295 -4.54 -2.66 20.24
C ASP A 295 -5.74 -3.39 20.88
N VAL A 296 -6.36 -4.32 20.15
CA VAL A 296 -7.46 -5.14 20.66
C VAL A 296 -6.88 -6.30 21.48
N PRO A 297 -7.43 -6.65 22.67
CA PRO A 297 -7.00 -7.83 23.41
C PRO A 297 -7.07 -9.11 22.56
N ASP A 298 -6.11 -10.02 22.70
CA ASP A 298 -5.97 -11.20 21.82
C ASP A 298 -7.23 -12.07 21.72
N ALA A 299 -8.01 -12.16 22.80
CA ALA A 299 -9.29 -12.86 22.82
C ALA A 299 -10.35 -12.29 21.85
N TRP A 300 -10.13 -11.10 21.29
CA TRP A 300 -11.07 -10.37 20.42
C TRP A 300 -10.55 -10.09 19.01
N ARG A 301 -9.38 -10.62 18.65
CA ARG A 301 -8.76 -10.44 17.32
C ARG A 301 -8.11 -11.72 16.82
N PRO A 302 -7.63 -11.78 15.56
CA PRO A 302 -6.68 -12.81 15.14
C PRO A 302 -5.40 -12.72 15.98
N ALA A 303 -4.81 -13.89 16.30
CA ALA A 303 -3.56 -13.94 17.05
C ALA A 303 -2.43 -13.24 16.26
N PRO A 304 -1.66 -12.33 16.88
CA PRO A 304 -0.47 -11.76 16.27
C PRO A 304 0.54 -12.84 15.86
N ASP A 305 1.40 -12.51 14.90
CA ASP A 305 2.56 -13.33 14.60
C ASP A 305 3.50 -13.38 15.82
N VAL A 306 4.26 -14.47 15.96
CA VAL A 306 5.35 -14.58 16.94
C VAL A 306 6.65 -14.70 16.17
N VAL A 307 7.58 -13.78 16.41
CA VAL A 307 8.76 -13.62 15.56
C VAL A 307 10.01 -13.52 16.42
N ALA A 308 11.02 -14.33 16.08
CA ALA A 308 12.39 -14.12 16.51
C ALA A 308 13.04 -13.16 15.52
N ALA A 309 13.13 -11.87 15.88
CA ALA A 309 13.66 -10.87 14.97
C ALA A 309 15.14 -11.15 14.64
N GLU A 310 15.47 -11.19 13.36
CA GLU A 310 16.84 -11.38 12.86
C GLU A 310 17.44 -10.04 12.45
N THR A 311 18.67 -9.77 12.89
CA THR A 311 19.47 -8.63 12.43
C THR A 311 20.75 -9.15 11.80
N LEU A 312 21.01 -8.71 10.56
CA LEU A 312 22.23 -8.99 9.81
C LEU A 312 23.05 -7.72 9.73
N GLN A 313 24.37 -7.81 9.96
CA GLN A 313 25.27 -6.65 9.90
C GLN A 313 26.53 -7.01 9.14
N ALA A 314 26.91 -6.15 8.19
CA ALA A 314 28.17 -6.27 7.47
C ALA A 314 29.35 -6.03 8.41
N GLN A 315 30.35 -6.90 8.36
CA GLN A 315 31.60 -6.73 9.06
C GLN A 315 32.54 -5.87 8.20
N ARG A 316 32.72 -4.61 8.60
CA ARG A 316 33.68 -3.71 7.96
C ARG A 316 35.05 -3.94 8.55
N THR A 317 36.03 -4.18 7.69
CA THR A 317 37.44 -4.36 8.06
C THR A 317 38.28 -3.08 7.95
N GLY A 318 37.65 -1.93 7.66
CA GLY A 318 38.29 -0.60 7.60
C GLY A 318 38.07 0.25 8.85
N GLY A 319 38.85 1.33 8.99
CA GLY A 319 38.68 2.34 10.03
C GLY A 319 37.38 3.13 9.87
N LEU A 320 36.88 3.73 10.95
CA LEU A 320 35.64 4.53 10.97
C LEU A 320 35.66 5.74 9.99
N LEU A 321 36.85 6.12 9.52
CA LEU A 321 37.09 7.26 8.62
C LEU A 321 37.46 6.82 7.19
N ASP A 322 37.54 5.52 6.91
CA ASP A 322 37.74 5.07 5.55
C ASP A 322 36.48 5.41 4.73
N ASP A 323 36.67 5.86 3.49
CA ASP A 323 35.57 5.93 2.53
C ASP A 323 34.97 4.52 2.47
N GLY A 324 33.76 4.36 3.02
CA GLY A 324 33.05 3.08 3.01
C GLY A 324 33.00 2.54 1.59
N PRO A 325 32.95 1.21 1.41
CA PRO A 325 33.03 0.61 0.08
C PRO A 325 31.98 1.26 -0.83
N ALA A 326 32.45 1.85 -1.93
CA ALA A 326 31.59 2.48 -2.91
C ALA A 326 30.60 1.42 -3.42
N ALA A 327 29.31 1.59 -3.14
CA ALA A 327 28.33 0.55 -3.40
C ALA A 327 28.25 0.25 -4.90
N ASP A 328 28.47 -1.00 -5.29
CA ASP A 328 28.33 -1.46 -6.68
C ASP A 328 26.88 -1.81 -7.02
N VAL A 329 26.06 -2.04 -6.00
CA VAL A 329 24.66 -2.47 -6.11
C VAL A 329 23.78 -1.47 -5.38
N LEU A 330 22.85 -0.88 -6.13
CA LEU A 330 21.79 -0.02 -5.60
C LEU A 330 20.50 -0.85 -5.56
N LEU A 331 19.81 -0.85 -4.41
CA LEU A 331 18.49 -1.44 -4.25
C LEU A 331 17.46 -0.33 -4.02
N ALA A 332 16.59 -0.13 -5.01
CA ALA A 332 15.44 0.77 -4.93
C ALA A 332 14.17 -0.07 -4.88
N GLY A 333 13.65 -0.27 -3.67
CA GLY A 333 12.52 -1.13 -3.41
C GLY A 333 11.41 -0.50 -2.58
N SER A 334 10.58 -1.36 -2.03
CA SER A 334 9.41 -1.04 -1.22
C SER A 334 9.66 -1.31 0.28
N SER A 335 8.57 -1.34 1.06
CA SER A 335 8.59 -1.78 2.45
C SER A 335 9.07 -3.23 2.61
N PHE A 336 8.93 -4.08 1.58
CA PHE A 336 9.50 -5.42 1.54
C PHE A 336 11.02 -5.39 1.71
N SER A 337 11.70 -4.50 0.99
CA SER A 337 13.15 -4.32 1.09
C SER A 337 13.59 -3.60 2.38
N ARG A 338 12.71 -2.79 2.98
CA ARG A 338 12.98 -2.01 4.21
C ARG A 338 12.80 -2.80 5.51
N ARG A 339 11.84 -3.73 5.56
CA ARG A 339 11.32 -4.30 6.82
C ARG A 339 11.72 -5.76 7.07
N SER A 340 12.57 -6.34 6.22
CA SER A 340 12.92 -7.76 6.28
C SER A 340 14.41 -8.10 6.26
N ALA A 341 15.26 -7.07 6.40
CA ALA A 341 16.70 -7.17 6.18
C ALA A 341 17.08 -7.74 4.79
N PHE A 342 16.26 -7.46 3.76
CA PHE A 342 16.46 -8.03 2.42
C PHE A 342 17.79 -7.56 1.80
N ALA A 343 18.17 -6.29 1.98
CA ALA A 343 19.42 -5.76 1.47
C ALA A 343 20.64 -6.44 2.08
N GLU A 344 20.59 -6.74 3.38
CA GLU A 344 21.66 -7.40 4.12
C GLU A 344 21.74 -8.88 3.75
N ARG A 345 20.61 -9.57 3.63
CA ARG A 345 20.56 -10.96 3.15
C ARG A 345 21.10 -11.08 1.73
N LEU A 346 20.74 -10.13 0.86
CA LEU A 346 21.28 -10.06 -0.49
C LEU A 346 22.78 -9.75 -0.46
N GLY A 347 23.20 -8.83 0.40
CA GLY A 347 24.61 -8.47 0.57
C GLY A 347 25.46 -9.66 0.99
N GLU A 348 24.94 -10.54 1.84
CA GLU A 348 25.58 -11.80 2.19
C GLU A 348 25.77 -12.72 0.97
N GLN A 349 24.76 -12.84 0.10
CA GLN A 349 24.89 -13.64 -1.14
C GLN A 349 25.93 -13.06 -2.10
N LEU A 350 26.08 -11.73 -2.11
CA LEU A 350 27.00 -11.02 -3.00
C LEU A 350 28.40 -10.80 -2.39
N GLY A 351 28.58 -11.08 -1.10
CA GLY A 351 29.79 -10.77 -0.33
C GLY A 351 30.09 -9.27 -0.27
N ARG A 352 29.08 -8.39 -0.34
CA ARG A 352 29.25 -6.93 -0.34
C ARG A 352 28.00 -6.22 0.17
N GLU A 353 28.16 -5.03 0.74
CA GLU A 353 27.02 -4.20 1.15
C GLU A 353 26.19 -3.74 -0.09
N VAL A 354 24.87 -3.67 0.08
CA VAL A 354 23.92 -3.18 -0.92
C VAL A 354 23.43 -1.81 -0.49
N TRP A 355 23.53 -0.81 -1.38
CA TRP A 355 23.02 0.52 -1.11
C TRP A 355 21.49 0.54 -1.20
N ASN A 356 20.85 0.37 -0.05
CA ASN A 356 19.40 0.29 0.08
C ASN A 356 18.78 1.70 0.21
N VAL A 357 18.07 2.12 -0.84
CA VAL A 357 17.31 3.38 -0.90
C VAL A 357 15.79 3.13 -0.95
N SER A 358 15.36 1.94 -0.54
CA SER A 358 13.96 1.54 -0.55
C SER A 358 13.11 2.41 0.37
N LEU A 359 11.84 2.60 0.01
CA LEU A 359 10.89 3.43 0.76
C LEU A 359 9.72 2.59 1.25
N ASP A 360 9.23 2.88 2.45
CA ASP A 360 7.89 2.44 2.83
C ASP A 360 6.86 3.08 1.89
N ASP A 361 5.81 2.36 1.52
CA ASP A 361 4.89 2.75 0.43
C ASP A 361 5.65 3.01 -0.89
N GLY A 362 6.46 2.03 -1.30
CA GLY A 362 7.26 2.10 -2.52
C GLY A 362 6.44 2.26 -3.80
N GLN A 363 5.13 2.00 -3.74
CA GLN A 363 4.22 1.95 -4.89
C GLN A 363 4.87 1.16 -6.05
N PHE A 364 4.68 1.60 -7.28
CA PHE A 364 5.30 0.96 -8.45
C PHE A 364 6.79 1.33 -8.63
N ASP A 365 7.12 2.62 -8.61
CA ASP A 365 8.48 3.11 -8.87
C ASP A 365 8.89 4.27 -7.96
N ARG A 366 8.27 4.46 -6.79
CA ARG A 366 8.50 5.64 -5.94
C ARG A 366 9.95 5.77 -5.48
N ALA A 367 10.56 4.67 -5.02
CA ALA A 367 11.96 4.66 -4.61
C ALA A 367 12.90 4.95 -5.80
N MET A 368 12.61 4.37 -6.96
CA MET A 368 13.31 4.67 -8.21
C MET A 368 13.19 6.16 -8.58
N GLN A 369 11.99 6.73 -8.57
CA GLN A 369 11.77 8.16 -8.81
C GLN A 369 12.56 9.05 -7.84
N ALA A 370 12.55 8.71 -6.55
CA ALA A 370 13.25 9.48 -5.52
C ALA A 370 14.77 9.48 -5.76
N VAL A 371 15.38 8.28 -5.88
CA VAL A 371 16.83 8.17 -6.08
C VAL A 371 17.26 8.69 -7.45
N TRP A 372 16.39 8.68 -8.46
CA TRP A 372 16.67 9.24 -9.78
C TRP A 372 16.82 10.76 -9.78
N ARG A 373 16.12 11.48 -8.89
CA ARG A 373 16.31 12.95 -8.75
C ARG A 373 17.72 13.29 -8.26
N GLU A 374 18.34 12.37 -7.55
CA GLU A 374 19.69 12.48 -7.00
C GLU A 374 20.72 11.78 -7.90
N ARG A 375 20.40 11.49 -9.17
CA ARG A 375 21.27 10.70 -10.07
C ARG A 375 22.70 11.22 -10.21
N ALA A 376 22.91 12.53 -10.06
CA ALA A 376 24.22 13.16 -10.12
C ALA A 376 25.13 12.85 -8.93
N THR A 377 24.57 12.42 -7.79
CA THR A 377 25.31 12.11 -6.56
C THR A 377 25.59 10.61 -6.39
N TRP A 378 25.10 9.77 -7.31
CA TRP A 378 25.31 8.33 -7.22
C TRP A 378 26.80 7.98 -7.23
N PRO A 379 27.24 7.00 -6.41
CA PRO A 379 28.59 6.48 -6.49
C PRO A 379 28.91 6.01 -7.91
N LYS A 380 30.07 6.41 -8.44
CA LYS A 380 30.54 5.99 -9.77
C LYS A 380 30.78 4.47 -9.87
N SER A 381 30.86 3.80 -8.72
CA SER A 381 30.98 2.35 -8.60
C SER A 381 29.71 1.60 -8.99
N VAL A 382 28.52 2.21 -8.92
CA VAL A 382 27.24 1.53 -9.17
C VAL A 382 27.27 0.86 -10.55
N ARG A 383 27.16 -0.47 -10.56
CA ARG A 383 27.11 -1.31 -11.75
C ARG A 383 25.75 -1.96 -11.95
N VAL A 384 25.03 -2.22 -10.85
CA VAL A 384 23.72 -2.88 -10.88
C VAL A 384 22.72 -2.06 -10.09
N VAL A 385 21.55 -1.82 -10.69
CA VAL A 385 20.37 -1.30 -10.01
C VAL A 385 19.35 -2.43 -9.92
N ILE A 386 18.94 -2.74 -8.71
CA ILE A 386 17.84 -3.66 -8.40
C ILE A 386 16.62 -2.80 -8.13
N TRP A 387 15.60 -2.92 -8.98
CA TRP A 387 14.31 -2.29 -8.79
C TRP A 387 13.32 -3.35 -8.27
N GLU A 388 12.98 -3.24 -6.99
CA GLU A 388 12.01 -4.12 -6.34
C GLU A 388 10.65 -3.45 -6.22
N MET A 389 9.59 -4.19 -6.56
CA MET A 389 8.21 -3.78 -6.31
C MET A 389 7.37 -5.01 -5.99
N SER A 390 6.25 -4.82 -5.30
CA SER A 390 5.24 -5.86 -5.13
C SER A 390 4.33 -6.02 -6.36
N GLU A 391 3.80 -7.22 -6.58
CA GLU A 391 2.90 -7.55 -7.70
C GLU A 391 1.66 -6.65 -7.73
N ASP A 392 1.08 -6.33 -6.57
CA ASP A 392 -0.09 -5.46 -6.45
C ASP A 392 0.18 -4.02 -6.93
N ALA A 393 1.43 -3.56 -6.89
CA ALA A 393 1.84 -2.25 -7.39
C ALA A 393 1.63 -2.08 -8.91
N LEU A 394 1.59 -3.18 -9.67
CA LEU A 394 1.19 -3.16 -11.08
C LEU A 394 -0.29 -2.77 -11.27
N SER A 395 -1.10 -2.99 -10.23
CA SER A 395 -2.54 -2.70 -10.23
C SER A 395 -2.92 -1.47 -9.42
N MET A 396 -1.99 -0.91 -8.64
CA MET A 396 -2.24 0.28 -7.84
C MET A 396 -2.44 1.53 -8.72
N PRO A 397 -3.27 2.47 -8.25
CA PRO A 397 -3.44 3.75 -8.91
C PRO A 397 -2.13 4.47 -9.22
N VAL A 398 -2.10 5.16 -10.35
CA VAL A 398 -1.08 6.18 -10.60
C VAL A 398 -1.54 7.43 -9.87
N ASP A 399 -0.75 7.90 -8.89
CA ASP A 399 -0.89 9.28 -8.45
C ASP A 399 -0.67 10.16 -9.68
N VAL A 400 -1.74 10.81 -10.17
CA VAL A 400 -1.62 11.76 -11.28
C VAL A 400 -0.83 12.95 -10.75
N VAL A 401 0.50 12.85 -10.80
CA VAL A 401 1.37 14.00 -10.64
C VAL A 401 1.09 14.87 -11.86
N PRO A 402 0.57 16.11 -11.71
CA PRO A 402 0.37 16.99 -12.84
C PRO A 402 1.69 17.13 -13.60
N PRO A 403 1.69 17.09 -14.95
CA PRO A 403 2.92 17.25 -15.70
C PRO A 403 3.62 18.53 -15.26
N LEU A 404 4.95 18.47 -15.09
CA LEU A 404 5.83 19.54 -14.57
C LEU A 404 5.70 20.90 -15.32
N GLY A 405 4.93 20.97 -16.42
CA GLY A 405 4.59 22.20 -17.13
C GLY A 405 3.31 22.92 -16.67
N ALA A 406 2.53 22.37 -15.73
CA ALA A 406 1.31 23.01 -15.21
C ALA A 406 1.59 23.96 -14.03
N VAL A 407 2.60 23.67 -13.21
CA VAL A 407 2.96 24.50 -12.04
C VAL A 407 3.56 25.84 -12.45
N GLN A 408 4.29 25.90 -13.58
CA GLN A 408 4.85 27.17 -14.08
C GLN A 408 3.81 28.08 -14.75
N ARG A 409 2.65 27.55 -15.16
CA ARG A 409 1.61 28.36 -15.81
C ARG A 409 0.74 29.11 -14.79
N ALA A 410 0.47 28.49 -13.64
CA ALA A 410 -0.29 29.13 -12.55
C ALA A 410 0.47 30.31 -11.91
N VAL A 411 1.79 30.21 -11.74
CA VAL A 411 2.62 31.29 -11.16
C VAL A 411 2.75 32.50 -12.10
N LYS A 412 2.59 32.32 -13.42
CA LYS A 412 2.75 33.41 -14.39
C LYS A 412 1.46 34.23 -14.59
N THR A 413 0.30 33.63 -14.34
CA THR A 413 -1.01 34.32 -14.44
C THR A 413 -1.34 35.20 -13.22
N ASP A 414 -0.76 34.93 -12.05
CA ASP A 414 -1.02 35.75 -10.84
C ASP A 414 -0.14 37.01 -10.75
N ASN A 415 0.98 37.06 -11.45
CA ASN A 415 1.87 38.24 -11.44
C ASN A 415 1.52 39.33 -12.47
N THR A 416 0.54 39.10 -13.36
CA THR A 416 0.12 40.11 -14.36
C THR A 416 -1.07 40.95 -13.91
N THR A 417 -1.81 40.52 -12.88
CA THR A 417 -2.96 41.26 -12.31
C THR A 417 -2.60 42.14 -11.10
N VAL A 418 -1.45 41.92 -10.47
CA VAL A 418 -0.98 42.75 -9.33
C VAL A 418 -0.22 44.01 -9.78
N ALA A 419 0.31 44.06 -11.01
CA ALA A 419 1.06 45.21 -11.52
C ALA A 419 0.18 46.36 -12.08
N ALA A 420 -1.13 46.12 -12.30
CA ALA A 420 -2.05 47.13 -12.84
C ALA A 420 -2.85 47.90 -11.76
N ALA A 421 -2.78 47.49 -10.49
CA ALA A 421 -3.57 48.08 -9.40
C ALA A 421 -2.81 49.12 -8.55
N THR A 422 -1.49 49.26 -8.72
CA THR A 422 -0.65 50.14 -7.86
C THR A 422 -0.31 51.50 -8.48
N ALA A 423 -0.96 51.89 -9.59
CA ALA A 423 -0.70 53.16 -10.28
C ALA A 423 -1.72 54.28 -10.00
N THR A 424 -2.61 54.15 -9.00
CA THR A 424 -3.66 55.15 -8.73
C THR A 424 -3.71 55.62 -7.27
N ALA A 425 -2.57 55.78 -6.61
CA ALA A 425 -2.50 56.43 -5.31
C ALA A 425 -1.18 57.17 -5.11
N THR A 426 -1.06 58.34 -5.72
CA THR A 426 -0.10 59.38 -5.31
C THR A 426 -0.88 60.66 -5.12
N ALA A 427 -1.09 61.07 -3.85
CA ALA A 427 -1.18 62.47 -3.44
C ALA A 427 -1.51 62.55 -1.94
N THR A 428 -0.50 62.74 -1.08
CA THR A 428 -0.40 63.91 -0.17
C THR A 428 0.74 63.75 0.86
N GLY A 429 1.53 64.83 1.02
CA GLY A 429 2.41 65.12 2.18
C GLY A 429 3.81 64.50 2.14
N ALA A 430 4.82 65.10 1.50
CA ALA A 430 5.63 66.26 1.93
C ALA A 430 6.40 66.07 3.25
N ALA A 431 7.73 65.81 3.17
CA ALA A 431 8.81 66.61 3.78
C ALA A 431 10.16 65.86 3.80
N THR A 432 11.05 66.30 2.90
CA THR A 432 12.45 66.71 3.13
C THR A 432 13.35 65.92 4.09
N ALA A 433 14.39 65.25 3.56
CA ALA A 433 15.79 65.49 3.92
C ALA A 433 16.77 64.66 3.04
N THR A 434 17.86 65.34 2.68
CA THR A 434 18.88 65.03 1.68
C THR A 434 20.06 64.27 2.31
N SER A 435 20.73 63.35 1.58
CA SER A 435 22.16 63.43 1.20
C SER A 435 22.82 62.05 0.91
N THR A 436 23.55 62.02 -0.21
CA THR A 436 24.89 61.43 -0.49
C THR A 436 25.28 60.09 0.15
N ALA A 437 25.50 59.01 -0.61
CA ALA A 437 26.64 58.69 -1.50
C ALA A 437 27.74 57.84 -0.83
N THR A 438 28.20 56.84 -1.60
CA THR A 438 29.50 56.12 -1.57
C THR A 438 29.85 55.15 -0.43
N GLY A 439 30.13 53.91 -0.82
CA GLY A 439 31.49 53.35 -0.67
C GLY A 439 31.73 52.25 0.38
N ALA A 440 32.15 51.09 -0.14
CA ALA A 440 33.14 50.15 0.42
C ALA A 440 32.80 49.28 1.66
N ASP A 441 32.86 47.96 1.40
CA ASP A 441 33.74 46.97 2.05
C ASP A 441 33.76 46.88 3.58
N THR A 442 33.34 45.74 4.13
CA THR A 442 34.08 44.94 5.14
C THR A 442 33.22 43.76 5.65
N ARG A 443 33.85 42.58 5.71
CA ARG A 443 33.42 41.42 6.53
C ARG A 443 33.44 41.79 8.02
N PRO A 444 32.71 41.04 8.86
CA PRO A 444 33.45 40.26 9.85
C PRO A 444 32.90 38.84 10.11
N VAL A 445 33.85 38.00 10.52
CA VAL A 445 33.73 36.72 11.23
C VAL A 445 33.50 36.99 12.71
N VAL A 446 32.64 36.21 13.38
CA VAL A 446 32.58 35.83 14.83
C VAL A 446 31.30 34.96 14.95
N ALA A 447 31.10 33.95 15.81
CA ALA A 447 31.87 32.97 16.57
C ALA A 447 30.79 32.03 17.19
N ALA A 448 31.16 30.78 17.48
CA ALA A 448 30.28 29.84 18.21
C ALA A 448 30.28 30.10 19.73
N PRO A 449 29.28 29.60 20.48
CA PRO A 449 29.44 29.28 21.88
C PRO A 449 29.34 27.77 22.16
N SER A 450 30.19 27.33 23.10
CA SER A 450 30.28 25.99 23.69
C SER A 450 29.49 25.89 25.01
N GLY A 451 29.13 24.66 25.39
CA GLY A 451 28.71 24.23 26.76
C GLY A 451 27.19 24.26 26.97
N THR A 452 26.52 23.26 27.55
CA THR A 452 26.91 22.43 28.71
C THR A 452 26.05 21.15 28.75
N ALA A 453 26.63 20.03 29.16
CA ALA A 453 25.97 18.75 29.41
C ALA A 453 25.21 18.74 30.75
N LEU A 454 24.07 18.04 30.80
CA LEU A 454 23.38 17.66 32.03
C LEU A 454 22.90 16.20 31.90
N ALA A 455 23.33 15.40 32.87
CA ALA A 455 23.04 13.97 33.05
C ALA A 455 21.65 13.74 33.70
N PRO A 456 21.14 12.50 33.77
CA PRO A 456 19.73 12.20 33.94
C PRO A 456 19.31 12.08 35.42
N VAL A 457 18.05 12.46 35.68
CA VAL A 457 17.34 12.26 36.95
C VAL A 457 16.61 10.91 36.91
N ARG A 458 16.76 10.15 37.99
CA ARG A 458 16.01 8.94 38.36
C ARG A 458 15.17 9.27 39.60
N GLN A 459 14.15 8.44 39.87
CA GLN A 459 13.17 8.41 40.99
C GLN A 459 11.77 8.84 40.49
N ASP A 460 10.69 8.07 40.62
CA ASP A 460 10.39 6.83 41.38
C ASP A 460 9.42 5.91 40.60
#